data_AF-A0A8X7Z6N9-F1
#
_entry.id   AF-A0A8X7Z6N9-F1
#
_cell.length_a   1.000
_cell.length_b   1.000
_cell.length_c   1.000
_cell.angle_alpha   90.00
_cell.angle_beta   90.00
_cell.angle_gamma   90.00
#
_symmetry.space_group_name_H-M   'P 1'
#
loop_
_entity.id
_entity.type
_entity.pdbx_description
1 polymer ?
#
loop_
_entity_poly.entity_id
_entity_poly.type
_entity_poly.pdbx_seq_one_letter_code
_entity_poly.pdbx_strand_id
1 'polypeptide(L)'
;MASFSVEDFVGNGVLKDLLPTLLKEGWDDAPTLKVMNKEDTDAMNMTKQQKDALEIRSYLHDRALLQHGDKLEASGKCLPELLSTSTVDLSSQFGMKRGHVARFVDRTSACADPLLKSYAPLTARNMNSIVSRNNSNFKSYASVNSRKMQASSSIEEF
;
A
#
# COMPACT_ATOMS: atom_id res chain seq x y z
N MET A 1 4.30 9.40 -7.06
CA MET A 1 4.62 9.65 -5.64
C MET A 1 4.06 11.00 -5.25
N ALA A 2 3.28 11.09 -4.19
CA ALA A 2 3.16 12.38 -3.50
C ALA A 2 4.54 12.67 -2.89
N SER A 3 5.08 13.87 -3.12
CA SER A 3 6.23 14.35 -2.36
C SER A 3 5.75 14.59 -0.93
N PHE A 4 6.16 13.74 0.00
CA PHE A 4 5.94 14.00 1.43
C PHE A 4 6.93 15.07 1.87
N SER A 5 6.44 16.15 2.48
CA SER A 5 7.33 17.06 3.19
C SER A 5 7.83 16.40 4.48
N VAL A 6 8.89 16.95 5.07
CA VAL A 6 9.39 16.46 6.35
C VAL A 6 8.37 16.63 7.47
N GLU A 7 7.56 17.68 7.42
CA GLU A 7 6.47 17.92 8.38
C GLU A 7 5.39 16.84 8.31
N ASP A 8 5.00 16.44 7.10
CA ASP A 8 4.01 15.37 6.91
C ASP A 8 4.57 13.99 7.31
N PHE A 9 5.87 13.77 7.09
CA PHE A 9 6.56 12.57 7.54
C PHE A 9 6.60 12.50 9.08
N VAL A 10 7.09 13.56 9.72
CA VAL A 10 7.22 13.68 11.18
C VAL A 10 5.86 13.64 11.88
N GLY A 11 4.85 14.29 11.31
CA GLY A 11 3.49 14.33 11.87
C GLY A 11 3.40 15.13 13.18
N ASN A 12 2.42 14.77 14.01
CA ASN A 12 2.15 15.46 15.28
C ASN A 12 2.58 14.64 16.51
N GLY A 13 3.39 13.61 16.30
CA GLY A 13 3.90 12.74 17.35
C GLY A 13 5.16 13.27 18.04
N VAL A 14 5.94 12.35 18.59
CA VAL A 14 7.10 12.64 19.46
C VAL A 14 8.24 13.32 18.69
N LEU A 15 8.29 13.10 17.36
CA LEU A 15 9.26 13.72 16.47
C LEU A 15 8.99 15.21 16.20
N LYS A 16 7.77 15.70 16.45
CA LYS A 16 7.39 17.09 16.17
C LYS A 16 8.26 18.09 16.96
N ASP A 17 8.56 17.76 18.21
CA ASP A 17 9.38 18.62 19.07
C ASP A 17 10.83 18.70 18.60
N LEU A 18 11.27 17.71 17.80
CA LEU A 18 12.61 17.66 17.21
C LEU A 18 12.69 18.32 15.83
N LEU A 19 11.55 18.55 15.18
CA LEU A 19 11.46 19.13 13.84
C LEU A 19 12.30 20.42 13.66
N PRO A 20 12.30 21.40 14.59
CA PRO A 20 13.15 22.60 14.44
C PRO A 20 14.65 22.28 14.40
N THR A 21 15.08 21.29 15.17
CA THR A 21 16.49 20.85 15.21
C THR A 21 16.84 20.09 13.94
N LEU A 22 15.96 19.20 13.46
CA LEU A 22 16.14 18.47 12.19
C LEU A 22 16.33 19.44 11.03
N LEU A 23 15.46 20.44 10.90
CA LEU A 23 15.56 21.46 9.85
C LEU A 23 16.85 22.28 9.93
N LYS A 24 17.29 22.62 11.15
CA LYS A 24 18.54 23.37 11.36
C LYS A 24 19.79 22.59 10.94
N GLU A 25 19.81 21.29 11.21
CA GLU A 25 20.90 20.38 10.88
C GLU A 25 20.83 19.86 9.43
N GLY A 26 19.81 20.27 8.65
CA GLY A 26 19.67 19.91 7.23
C GLY A 26 18.97 18.57 6.97
N TRP A 27 18.22 18.06 7.94
CA TRP A 27 17.36 16.88 7.80
C TRP A 27 15.94 17.32 7.40
N ASP A 28 15.80 17.88 6.19
CA ASP A 28 14.61 18.59 5.71
C ASP A 28 13.73 17.80 4.72
N ASP A 29 14.11 16.56 4.39
CA ASP A 29 13.30 15.66 3.58
C ASP A 29 13.26 14.22 4.13
N ALA A 30 12.18 13.51 3.80
CA ALA A 30 11.94 12.15 4.30
C ALA A 30 13.03 11.13 3.88
N PRO A 31 13.53 11.11 2.62
CA PRO A 31 14.65 10.25 2.23
C PRO A 31 15.89 10.42 3.10
N THR A 32 16.27 11.66 3.42
CA THR A 32 17.46 11.94 4.25
C THR A 32 17.24 11.48 5.69
N LEU A 33 16.06 11.72 6.26
CA LEU A 33 15.71 11.19 7.59
C LEU A 33 15.77 9.65 7.68
N LYS A 34 15.44 8.94 6.59
CA LYS A 34 15.48 7.48 6.56
C LYS A 34 16.89 6.90 6.57
N VAL A 35 17.88 7.64 6.07
CA VAL A 35 19.30 7.19 6.04
C VAL A 35 20.07 7.61 7.29
N MET A 36 19.38 8.28 8.23
CA MET A 36 19.93 8.66 9.52
C MET A 36 20.38 7.42 10.30
N ASN A 37 21.66 7.36 10.62
CA ASN A 37 22.25 6.23 11.33
C ASN A 37 22.23 6.46 12.85
N LYS A 38 22.62 5.44 13.60
CA LYS A 38 22.66 5.51 15.06
C LYS A 38 23.55 6.66 15.55
N GLU A 39 24.69 6.86 14.90
CA GLU A 39 25.65 7.92 15.19
C GLU A 39 25.03 9.31 15.03
N ASP A 40 24.23 9.52 13.98
CA ASP A 40 23.54 10.78 13.72
C ASP A 40 22.45 11.05 14.79
N THR A 41 21.69 10.02 15.15
CA THR A 41 20.68 10.14 16.22
C THR A 41 21.31 10.41 17.59
N ASP A 42 22.49 9.86 17.84
CA ASP A 42 23.26 10.10 19.06
C ASP A 42 23.84 11.51 19.08
N ALA A 43 24.37 12.01 17.96
CA ALA A 43 24.89 13.36 17.82
C ALA A 43 23.81 14.44 18.07
N MET A 44 22.57 14.17 17.69
CA MET A 44 21.43 15.05 17.96
C MET A 44 20.78 14.87 19.33
N ASN A 45 21.35 14.02 20.19
CA ASN A 45 20.80 13.71 21.52
C ASN A 45 19.34 13.23 21.47
N MET A 46 18.98 12.44 20.46
CA MET A 46 17.64 11.88 20.37
C MET A 46 17.38 10.93 21.53
N THR A 47 16.19 11.05 22.12
CA THR A 47 15.71 10.08 23.11
C THR A 47 15.44 8.74 22.46
N LYS A 48 15.45 7.65 23.24
CA LYS A 48 15.07 6.31 22.74
C LYS A 48 13.71 6.33 22.02
N GLN A 49 12.73 7.03 22.59
CA GLN A 49 11.38 7.13 22.02
C GLN A 49 11.37 7.84 20.66
N GLN A 50 12.21 8.87 20.46
CA GLN A 50 12.34 9.54 19.16
C GLN A 50 13.01 8.63 18.12
N LYS A 51 14.00 7.85 18.52
CA LYS A 51 14.64 6.86 17.63
C LYS A 51 13.67 5.78 17.19
N ASP A 52 12.92 5.23 18.15
CA ASP A 52 11.87 4.24 17.88
C ASP A 52 10.78 4.84 16.97
N ALA A 53 10.38 6.09 17.21
CA ALA A 53 9.43 6.81 16.35
C ALA A 53 9.95 6.99 14.91
N LEU A 54 11.22 7.34 14.73
CA LEU A 54 11.84 7.50 13.41
C LEU A 54 11.86 6.17 12.63
N GLU A 55 12.16 5.07 13.31
CA GLU A 55 12.10 3.73 12.73
C GLU A 55 10.67 3.37 12.31
N ILE A 56 9.69 3.63 13.19
CA ILE A 56 8.26 3.40 12.89
C ILE A 56 7.81 4.22 11.68
N ARG A 57 8.16 5.52 11.61
CA ARG A 57 7.80 6.38 10.46
C ARG A 57 8.40 5.90 9.16
N SER A 58 9.67 5.54 9.17
CA SER A 58 10.37 5.00 8.01
C SER A 58 9.66 3.74 7.49
N TYR A 59 9.29 2.84 8.41
CA TYR A 59 8.57 1.61 8.07
C TYR A 59 7.16 1.86 7.51
N LEU A 60 6.42 2.80 8.11
CA LEU A 60 5.07 3.15 7.68
C LEU A 60 5.05 3.87 6.33
N HIS A 61 6.03 4.74 6.07
CA HIS A 61 6.17 5.46 4.81
C HIS A 61 6.29 4.48 3.64
N ASP A 62 7.14 3.46 3.77
CA ASP A 62 7.38 2.46 2.72
C ASP A 62 6.15 1.58 2.42
N ARG A 63 5.17 1.58 3.33
CA ARG A 63 3.92 0.81 3.23
C ARG A 63 2.69 1.66 2.95
N ALA A 64 2.88 2.97 2.75
CA ALA A 64 1.81 3.97 2.65
C ALA A 64 0.83 3.88 3.83
N LEU A 65 1.39 3.93 5.05
CA LEU A 65 0.67 3.81 6.32
C LEU A 65 0.97 4.97 7.31
N LEU A 66 1.63 6.04 6.87
CA LEU A 66 2.01 7.19 7.73
C LEU A 66 0.84 7.79 8.52
N GLN A 67 -0.39 7.69 8.00
CA GLN A 67 -1.61 8.08 8.69
C GLN A 67 -1.82 7.43 10.08
N HIS A 68 -1.11 6.34 10.41
CA HIS A 68 -1.16 5.70 11.73
C HIS A 68 0.03 6.06 12.63
N GLY A 69 1.00 6.84 12.13
CA GLY A 69 2.27 7.12 12.80
C GLY A 69 2.09 7.71 14.19
N ASP A 70 1.30 8.79 14.32
CA ASP A 70 1.06 9.47 15.59
C ASP A 70 0.52 8.49 16.66
N LYS A 71 -0.40 7.58 16.29
CA LYS A 71 -1.00 6.61 17.21
C LYS A 71 -0.01 5.52 17.62
N LEU A 72 0.80 5.04 16.68
CA LEU A 72 1.78 3.98 16.95
C LEU A 72 2.89 4.50 17.86
N GLU A 73 3.39 5.71 17.62
CA GLU A 73 4.38 6.38 18.48
C GLU A 73 3.84 6.67 19.88
N ALA A 74 2.60 7.12 19.98
CA ALA A 74 1.96 7.41 21.27
C ALA A 74 1.82 6.17 22.16
N SER A 75 1.86 4.97 21.59
CA SER A 75 1.85 3.72 22.37
C SER A 75 3.15 3.46 23.13
N GLY A 76 4.24 4.15 22.79
CA GLY A 76 5.56 3.98 23.40
C GLY A 76 6.25 2.65 23.07
N LYS A 77 5.66 1.83 22.20
CA LYS A 77 6.24 0.56 21.74
C LYS A 77 7.23 0.79 20.61
N CYS A 78 8.27 -0.02 20.53
CA CYS A 78 9.18 -0.03 19.39
C CYS A 78 8.60 -0.84 18.21
N LEU A 79 9.17 -0.70 17.01
CA LEU A 79 8.66 -1.36 15.82
C LEU A 79 8.53 -2.90 15.96
N PRO A 80 9.53 -3.64 16.50
CA PRO A 80 9.40 -5.08 16.73
C PRO A 80 8.22 -5.48 17.64
N GLU A 81 7.91 -4.67 18.66
CA GLU A 81 6.78 -4.90 19.58
C GLU A 81 5.43 -4.64 18.90
N LEU A 82 5.38 -3.66 18.00
CA LEU A 82 4.19 -3.41 17.18
C LEU A 82 3.97 -4.53 16.16
N LEU A 83 5.04 -5.09 15.57
CA LEU A 83 4.97 -6.21 14.63
C LEU A 83 4.60 -7.54 15.29
N SER A 84 4.80 -7.68 16.60
CA SER A 84 4.37 -8.86 17.37
C SER A 84 2.96 -8.72 17.96
N THR A 85 2.34 -7.54 17.84
CA THR A 85 0.98 -7.26 18.33
C THR A 85 -0.06 -8.00 17.48
N SER A 86 -1.17 -8.42 18.10
CA SER A 86 -2.22 -9.16 17.40
C SER A 86 -2.91 -8.31 16.32
N THR A 87 -3.41 -8.96 15.27
CA THR A 87 -4.16 -8.27 14.20
C THR A 87 -5.44 -7.59 14.71
N VAL A 88 -6.03 -8.13 15.78
CA VAL A 88 -7.20 -7.58 16.46
C VAL A 88 -6.85 -6.29 17.19
N ASP A 89 -5.71 -6.25 17.89
CA ASP A 89 -5.21 -5.06 18.57
C ASP A 89 -4.78 -3.98 17.57
N LEU A 90 -4.11 -4.35 16.47
CA LEU A 90 -3.78 -3.43 15.38
C LEU A 90 -5.03 -2.75 14.81
N SER A 91 -6.14 -3.48 14.72
CA SER A 91 -7.40 -2.94 14.21
C SER A 91 -8.11 -2.06 15.25
N SER A 92 -8.22 -2.54 16.50
CA SER A 92 -9.01 -1.89 17.55
C SER A 92 -8.30 -0.71 18.22
N GLN A 93 -7.02 -0.85 18.57
CA GLN A 93 -6.26 0.17 19.29
C GLN A 93 -5.69 1.23 18.34
N PHE A 94 -5.22 0.80 17.17
CA PHE A 94 -4.55 1.68 16.21
C PHE A 94 -5.44 2.10 15.03
N GLY A 95 -6.65 1.55 14.91
CA GLY A 95 -7.60 1.92 13.87
C GLY A 95 -7.20 1.42 12.47
N MET A 96 -6.39 0.36 12.38
CA MET A 96 -6.01 -0.20 11.09
C MET A 96 -7.16 -0.97 10.46
N LYS A 97 -7.42 -0.70 9.18
CA LYS A 97 -8.34 -1.52 8.37
C LYS A 97 -7.66 -2.83 7.99
N ARG A 98 -8.43 -3.86 7.63
CA ARG A 98 -7.90 -5.19 7.21
C ARG A 98 -6.73 -5.10 6.21
N GLY A 99 -6.87 -4.24 5.18
CA GLY A 99 -5.81 -4.04 4.18
C GLY A 99 -4.57 -3.31 4.73
N HIS A 100 -4.75 -2.43 5.72
CA HIS A 100 -3.65 -1.75 6.41
C HIS A 100 -2.90 -2.72 7.30
N VAL A 101 -3.61 -3.56 8.05
CA VAL A 101 -3.01 -4.63 8.86
C VAL A 101 -2.18 -5.56 7.97
N ALA A 102 -2.75 -6.02 6.85
CA ALA A 102 -2.03 -6.89 5.91
C ALA A 102 -0.74 -6.23 5.41
N ARG A 103 -0.80 -4.95 4.98
CA ARG A 103 0.40 -4.19 4.58
C ARG A 103 1.35 -3.91 5.74
N PHE A 104 0.88 -3.81 6.97
CA PHE A 104 1.74 -3.54 8.12
C PHE A 104 2.55 -4.77 8.53
N VAL A 105 1.95 -5.96 8.51
CA VAL A 105 2.64 -7.20 8.94
C VAL A 105 3.41 -7.91 7.81
N ASP A 106 3.23 -7.48 6.57
CA ASP A 106 3.83 -8.13 5.40
C ASP A 106 5.35 -7.96 5.33
N ARG A 107 6.11 -8.97 5.74
CA ARG A 107 7.58 -8.91 5.72
C ARG A 107 8.19 -8.95 4.31
N THR A 108 7.40 -9.21 3.27
CA THR A 108 7.91 -9.33 1.90
C THR A 108 8.11 -7.99 1.19
N SER A 109 7.52 -6.90 1.70
CA SER A 109 7.57 -5.58 1.03
C SER A 109 8.89 -4.84 1.18
N ALA A 110 9.89 -5.39 1.88
CA ALA A 110 11.14 -4.69 2.21
C ALA A 110 12.01 -4.34 1.00
N CYS A 111 11.79 -4.97 -0.17
CA CYS A 111 12.57 -4.73 -1.39
C CYS A 111 11.71 -4.91 -2.67
N ALA A 112 10.46 -4.42 -2.69
CA ALA A 112 9.73 -4.38 -3.96
C ALA A 112 10.28 -3.23 -4.82
N ASP A 113 11.43 -3.47 -5.46
CA ASP A 113 11.92 -2.67 -6.58
C ASP A 113 10.77 -2.46 -7.58
N PRO A 114 10.36 -1.22 -7.91
CA PRO A 114 9.31 -0.96 -8.89
C PRO A 114 9.58 -1.61 -10.26
N LEU A 115 10.81 -2.04 -10.55
CA LEU A 115 11.22 -2.64 -11.81
C LEU A 115 10.78 -4.10 -12.01
N LEU A 116 10.31 -4.81 -10.98
CA LEU A 116 9.82 -6.19 -11.14
C LEU A 116 8.31 -6.30 -11.41
N LYS A 117 7.67 -5.23 -11.91
CA LYS A 117 6.26 -5.29 -12.36
C LYS A 117 6.06 -5.48 -13.86
N SER A 118 7.08 -5.94 -14.60
CA SER A 118 6.95 -6.21 -16.04
C SER A 118 6.94 -7.69 -16.46
N TYR A 119 7.10 -8.66 -15.54
CA TYR A 119 7.11 -10.07 -15.96
C TYR A 119 6.38 -10.98 -14.95
N ALA A 120 5.06 -10.82 -14.87
CA ALA A 120 4.20 -11.93 -14.46
C ALA A 120 3.02 -11.96 -15.45
N PRO A 121 2.82 -13.08 -16.19
CA PRO A 121 1.69 -13.21 -17.07
C PRO A 121 0.40 -13.15 -16.26
N LEU A 122 -0.56 -12.39 -16.77
CA LEU A 122 -1.94 -12.35 -16.31
C LEU A 122 -2.40 -13.79 -16.05
N THR A 123 -2.79 -14.09 -14.81
CA THR A 123 -3.41 -15.35 -14.45
C THR A 123 -4.66 -15.52 -15.30
N ALA A 124 -4.56 -16.43 -16.27
CA ALA A 124 -5.65 -16.83 -17.14
C ALA A 124 -6.80 -17.36 -16.27
N ARG A 125 -7.98 -16.79 -16.51
CA ARG A 125 -9.26 -17.27 -15.99
C ARG A 125 -9.42 -18.75 -16.40
N ASN A 126 -9.21 -19.66 -15.46
CA ASN A 126 -9.42 -21.09 -15.65
C ASN A 126 -10.92 -21.38 -15.77
N MET A 127 -11.43 -21.33 -17.01
CA MET A 127 -12.71 -21.89 -17.39
C MET A 127 -12.50 -23.37 -17.66
N ASN A 128 -12.97 -24.20 -16.73
CA ASN A 128 -13.07 -25.64 -16.92
C ASN A 128 -13.90 -25.93 -18.18
N SER A 129 -13.23 -26.37 -19.24
CA SER A 129 -13.87 -27.01 -20.40
C SER A 129 -13.01 -28.21 -20.79
N ILE A 130 -13.28 -29.34 -20.15
CA ILE A 130 -12.83 -30.66 -20.58
C ILE A 130 -13.48 -30.93 -21.94
N VAL A 131 -12.73 -30.79 -23.02
CA VAL A 131 -13.08 -31.38 -24.32
C VAL A 131 -12.47 -32.77 -24.35
N SER A 132 -13.24 -33.74 -23.85
CA SER A 132 -13.00 -35.16 -24.10
C SER A 132 -13.64 -35.52 -25.43
N ARG A 133 -12.79 -35.85 -26.40
CA ARG A 133 -13.16 -36.31 -27.73
C ARG A 133 -13.71 -37.73 -27.61
N ASN A 134 -15.01 -37.93 -27.85
CA ASN A 134 -15.49 -39.23 -28.28
C ASN A 134 -16.72 -39.16 -29.17
N ASN A 135 -16.69 -40.00 -30.22
CA ASN A 135 -17.76 -40.21 -31.19
C ASN A 135 -19.06 -40.65 -30.52
N SER A 136 -20.18 -40.06 -30.92
CA SER A 136 -21.40 -40.83 -31.18
C SER A 136 -22.40 -40.01 -32.01
N ASN A 137 -22.99 -40.71 -32.98
CA ASN A 137 -24.03 -40.24 -33.87
C ASN A 137 -25.31 -39.88 -33.10
N PHE A 138 -25.90 -38.70 -33.31
CA PHE A 138 -27.36 -38.60 -33.38
C PHE A 138 -27.84 -37.34 -34.14
N LYS A 139 -28.62 -37.62 -35.18
CA LYS A 139 -29.65 -36.79 -35.81
C LYS A 139 -30.32 -35.81 -34.82
N SER A 140 -30.48 -34.53 -35.15
CA SER A 140 -31.65 -34.06 -35.92
C SER A 140 -32.00 -32.56 -35.82
N TYR A 141 -32.55 -32.08 -36.94
CA TYR A 141 -33.53 -31.00 -37.21
C TYR A 141 -33.25 -29.53 -36.80
N ALA A 142 -32.99 -28.75 -37.86
CA ALA A 142 -33.56 -27.44 -38.23
C ALA A 142 -34.21 -26.55 -37.15
N SER A 143 -33.82 -25.27 -37.13
CA SER A 143 -34.79 -24.18 -37.20
C SER A 143 -34.15 -22.86 -37.64
N VAL A 144 -35.01 -22.04 -38.24
CA VAL A 144 -34.79 -20.95 -39.19
C VAL A 144 -34.87 -19.58 -38.49
N ASN A 145 -34.58 -18.53 -39.27
CA ASN A 145 -34.97 -17.11 -39.11
C ASN A 145 -34.08 -16.22 -38.22
N SER A 146 -33.91 -14.92 -38.50
CA SER A 146 -34.24 -14.04 -39.64
C SER A 146 -33.51 -12.72 -39.38
N ARG A 147 -32.92 -12.08 -40.41
CA ARG A 147 -32.43 -10.70 -40.35
C ARG A 147 -33.57 -9.74 -40.63
N LYS A 148 -33.94 -8.91 -39.66
CA LYS A 148 -34.69 -7.67 -39.89
C LYS A 148 -34.46 -6.72 -38.72
N MET A 149 -33.94 -5.53 -39.00
CA MET A 149 -34.60 -4.25 -38.68
C MET A 149 -33.86 -3.12 -39.41
N GLN A 150 -34.56 -2.49 -40.35
CA GLN A 150 -34.32 -1.13 -40.82
C GLN A 150 -35.02 -0.16 -39.86
N ALA A 151 -34.46 1.04 -39.68
CA ALA A 151 -35.20 2.20 -39.19
C ALA A 151 -34.81 3.42 -40.06
N SER A 152 -35.77 3.85 -40.87
CA SER A 152 -35.92 5.17 -41.53
C SER A 152 -36.76 6.06 -40.60
N SER A 153 -36.80 7.40 -40.62
CA SER A 153 -36.28 8.49 -41.46
C SER A 153 -36.71 9.84 -40.84
N SER A 154 -36.20 10.94 -41.42
CA SER A 154 -36.89 12.25 -41.65
C SER A 154 -36.82 13.32 -40.53
N ILE A 155 -36.62 14.63 -40.77
CA ILE A 155 -37.06 15.55 -41.85
C ILE A 155 -36.30 16.93 -41.78
N GLU A 156 -36.10 17.57 -42.95
CA GLU A 156 -36.06 19.02 -43.36
C GLU A 156 -35.36 20.12 -42.53
N GLU A 157 -35.04 21.32 -43.03
CA GLU A 157 -34.73 21.97 -44.33
C GLU A 157 -34.53 23.46 -43.96
N PHE A 158 -33.52 24.13 -44.54
CA PHE A 158 -33.54 25.46 -45.18
C PHE A 158 -32.11 25.88 -45.51
#